data_AF-A0A3D3E9U2-F1
#
_entry.id   AF-A0A3D3E9U2-F1
#
_cell.length_a   1.000
_cell.length_b   1.000
_cell.length_c   1.000
_cell.angle_alpha   90.00
_cell.angle_beta   90.00
_cell.angle_gamma   90.00
#
_symmetry.space_group_name_H-M   'P 1'
#
loop_
_entity.id
_entity.type
_entity.pdbx_description
1 polymer ?
#
loop_
_entity_poly.entity_id
_entity_poly.type
_entity_poly.pdbx_seq_one_letter_code
_entity_poly.pdbx_strand_id
1 'polypeptide(L)'
;MTEYVQSGGIQVAKELYDFINDSAIPGTGIEAQDFWAKFDKIANELAPKNRALLAKREDLQAKIDAYHTERAGQPHNAVEYKAFLQEIGYLVPTGEDFAATTVNVEPEIAKMAGPQLVVPIMNARFALNASNARWGSLYDALYGTKAISEEDGATKGPGYNQVRGDKVIAYARNFLNESAPLAAGDHADSTNYAIVDGALQVTLKDGSKTGLKDADKLQGFVGDAAAPTGILLKNNGLRFELQFDATSPIGSSDAAGMKDIAMESALTTIMDCEDSVACVDGEDKVVAYGNWLGLMKGDLAVEVKKGASSFTRKMNPDREYTGLNGETFSVKGRSMLFVRNVGHLMTNPAILLADGAEVPEGIMDAMMTVMIAMHDLKGNAPFQNSTTGSVNIVKPKMHGPEEVAFANDIFAAVEDALGLPRFTVKMGIMDEERRTTVNLKECIRAAKERVVFINTGFLDRTGDELHTSMLAGPFVPKSVMKQQTWIGAYEDWNVDTGLETDLSGRAQIGKGMWPIPDEMGQMMEQKIAHPKSGANTAWVPSPTAATLHAMHYHQVDVFAVQEGLKTRKHASVDDILTIPLMDDAAKAALTAEQIQTEVDNNCQGLLGYVVRWVDAGIGCSKVPD
;
A
#
# COMPACT_ATOMS: atom_id res chain seq x y z
N MET A 1 6.94 0.02 -34.77
CA MET A 1 5.73 -0.17 -35.60
C MET A 1 4.97 -1.30 -34.94
N THR A 2 3.80 -1.00 -34.38
CA THR A 2 2.96 -2.00 -33.70
C THR A 2 2.17 -2.80 -34.73
N GLU A 3 2.28 -4.12 -34.68
CA GLU A 3 1.43 -5.02 -35.47
C GLU A 3 0.13 -5.26 -34.70
N TYR A 4 -1.02 -5.15 -35.37
CA TYR A 4 -2.34 -5.35 -34.74
C TYR A 4 -3.04 -6.59 -35.29
N VAL A 5 -3.73 -7.29 -34.39
CA VAL A 5 -4.67 -8.36 -34.68
C VAL A 5 -6.09 -7.83 -34.53
N GLN A 6 -6.90 -7.98 -35.59
CA GLN A 6 -8.32 -7.62 -35.54
C GLN A 6 -9.10 -8.63 -34.70
N SER A 7 -9.87 -8.17 -33.72
CA SER A 7 -10.75 -9.01 -32.91
C SER A 7 -12.09 -8.31 -32.67
N GLY A 8 -13.12 -8.68 -33.44
CA GLY A 8 -14.39 -7.94 -33.41
C GLY A 8 -14.21 -6.52 -33.93
N GLY A 9 -14.69 -5.53 -33.18
CA GLY A 9 -14.54 -4.10 -33.46
C GLY A 9 -13.17 -3.52 -33.08
N ILE A 10 -12.36 -4.20 -32.27
CA ILE A 10 -11.07 -3.69 -31.78
C ILE A 10 -9.86 -4.23 -32.55
N GLN A 11 -8.77 -3.48 -32.49
CA GLN A 11 -7.44 -3.89 -32.98
C GLN A 11 -6.50 -4.01 -31.78
N VAL A 12 -5.94 -5.19 -31.55
CA VAL A 12 -5.09 -5.48 -30.38
C VAL A 12 -3.64 -5.66 -30.82
N ALA A 13 -2.69 -5.00 -30.17
CA ALA A 13 -1.27 -5.20 -30.42
C ALA A 13 -0.92 -6.69 -30.30
N LYS A 14 -0.19 -7.21 -31.29
CA LYS A 14 0.02 -8.65 -31.47
C LYS A 14 0.65 -9.31 -30.24
N GLU A 15 1.63 -8.67 -29.64
CA GLU A 15 2.29 -9.14 -28.42
C GLU A 15 1.32 -9.31 -27.24
N LEU A 16 0.38 -8.37 -27.08
CA LEU A 16 -0.64 -8.45 -26.04
C LEU A 16 -1.66 -9.53 -26.39
N TYR A 17 -2.11 -9.60 -27.64
CA TYR A 17 -3.07 -10.61 -28.11
C TYR A 17 -2.53 -12.03 -27.89
N ASP A 18 -1.29 -12.29 -28.33
CA ASP A 18 -0.62 -13.57 -28.20
C ASP A 18 -0.40 -13.91 -26.71
N PHE A 19 0.11 -12.98 -25.89
CA PHE A 19 0.26 -13.21 -24.45
C PHE A 19 -1.05 -13.60 -23.76
N ILE A 20 -2.13 -12.86 -24.03
CA ILE A 20 -3.42 -13.10 -23.40
C ILE A 20 -3.96 -14.47 -23.79
N ASN A 21 -3.90 -14.85 -25.06
CA ASN A 21 -4.45 -16.11 -25.56
C ASN A 21 -3.60 -17.33 -25.17
N ASP A 22 -2.28 -17.20 -25.25
CA ASP A 22 -1.36 -18.34 -25.12
C ASP A 22 -0.89 -18.54 -23.68
N SER A 23 -0.89 -17.49 -22.86
CA SER A 23 -0.36 -17.53 -21.48
C SER A 23 -1.39 -17.22 -20.41
N ALA A 24 -2.21 -16.17 -20.57
CA ALA A 24 -3.08 -15.69 -19.50
C ALA A 24 -4.42 -16.43 -19.42
N ILE A 25 -5.12 -16.63 -20.55
CA ILE A 25 -6.41 -17.31 -20.61
C ILE A 25 -6.34 -18.81 -20.25
N PRO A 26 -5.34 -19.60 -20.69
CA PRO A 26 -5.31 -21.04 -20.43
C PRO A 26 -5.33 -21.36 -18.93
N GLY A 27 -6.41 -22.02 -18.46
CA GLY A 27 -6.64 -22.33 -17.04
C GLY A 27 -7.78 -21.51 -16.40
N THR A 28 -8.14 -20.35 -16.97
CA THR A 28 -9.27 -19.53 -16.49
C THR A 28 -10.63 -20.09 -16.88
N GLY A 29 -10.69 -21.04 -17.82
CA GLY A 29 -11.94 -21.64 -18.30
C GLY A 29 -12.81 -20.70 -19.13
N ILE A 30 -12.24 -19.57 -19.57
CA ILE A 30 -12.84 -18.64 -20.51
C ILE A 30 -12.34 -18.99 -21.92
N GLU A 31 -13.24 -18.96 -22.91
CA GLU A 31 -12.87 -19.11 -24.31
C GLU A 31 -12.34 -17.77 -24.86
N ALA A 32 -11.21 -17.79 -25.57
CA ALA A 32 -10.55 -16.56 -26.04
C ALA A 32 -11.45 -15.70 -26.95
N GLN A 33 -12.22 -16.33 -27.83
CA GLN A 33 -13.15 -15.61 -28.70
C GLN A 33 -14.24 -14.87 -27.90
N ASP A 34 -14.77 -15.50 -26.85
CA ASP A 34 -15.79 -14.91 -25.99
C ASP A 34 -15.20 -13.78 -25.12
N PHE A 35 -13.98 -13.98 -24.58
CA PHE A 35 -13.23 -12.96 -23.85
C PHE A 35 -13.12 -11.67 -24.67
N TRP A 36 -12.59 -11.77 -25.90
CA TRP A 36 -12.38 -10.59 -26.72
C TRP A 36 -13.69 -9.96 -27.20
N ALA A 37 -14.72 -10.74 -27.52
CA ALA A 37 -16.03 -10.21 -27.91
C ALA A 37 -16.68 -9.42 -26.76
N LYS A 38 -16.56 -9.90 -25.53
CA LYS A 38 -17.05 -9.19 -24.34
C LYS A 38 -16.24 -7.94 -24.04
N PHE A 39 -14.91 -8.01 -24.15
CA PHE A 39 -14.05 -6.84 -23.94
C PHE A 39 -14.31 -5.75 -24.99
N ASP A 40 -14.42 -6.11 -26.28
CA ASP A 40 -14.79 -5.21 -27.38
C ASP A 40 -16.06 -4.41 -27.03
N LYS A 41 -17.12 -5.12 -26.60
CA LYS A 41 -18.37 -4.50 -26.17
C LYS A 41 -18.16 -3.53 -24.99
N ILE A 42 -17.51 -3.98 -23.92
CA ILE A 42 -17.28 -3.17 -22.71
C ILE A 42 -16.48 -1.91 -23.04
N ALA A 43 -15.37 -2.05 -23.78
CA ALA A 43 -14.48 -0.95 -24.09
C ALA A 43 -15.19 0.12 -24.92
N ASN A 44 -15.94 -0.28 -25.96
CA ASN A 44 -16.68 0.66 -26.80
C ASN A 44 -17.89 1.29 -26.10
N GLU A 45 -18.56 0.61 -25.15
CA GLU A 45 -19.67 1.16 -24.37
C GLU A 45 -19.22 2.13 -23.28
N LEU A 46 -18.08 1.87 -22.64
CA LEU A 46 -17.60 2.66 -21.49
C LEU A 46 -16.64 3.78 -21.87
N ALA A 47 -15.92 3.69 -23.00
CA ALA A 47 -15.01 4.76 -23.43
C ALA A 47 -15.68 6.13 -23.61
N PRO A 48 -16.90 6.25 -24.20
CA PRO A 48 -17.59 7.54 -24.27
C PRO A 48 -17.93 8.13 -22.90
N LYS A 49 -18.30 7.29 -21.92
CA LYS A 49 -18.56 7.74 -20.54
C LYS A 49 -17.29 8.24 -19.86
N ASN A 50 -16.17 7.52 -20.04
CA ASN A 50 -14.86 7.96 -19.55
C ASN A 50 -14.52 9.35 -20.11
N ARG A 51 -14.58 9.53 -21.44
CA ARG A 51 -14.32 10.84 -22.08
C ARG A 51 -15.19 11.98 -21.55
N ALA A 52 -16.47 11.71 -21.27
CA ALA A 52 -17.37 12.69 -20.69
C ALA A 52 -16.97 13.10 -19.25
N LEU A 53 -16.47 12.16 -18.45
CA LEU A 53 -15.95 12.45 -17.11
C LEU A 53 -14.68 13.32 -17.17
N LEU A 54 -13.76 13.00 -18.08
CA LEU A 54 -12.55 13.81 -18.28
C LEU A 54 -12.88 15.23 -18.75
N ALA A 55 -13.82 15.38 -19.70
CA ALA A 55 -14.30 16.70 -20.14
C ALA A 55 -14.94 17.50 -18.97
N LYS A 56 -15.59 16.82 -18.02
CA LYS A 56 -16.13 17.46 -16.82
C LYS A 56 -15.03 17.92 -15.86
N ARG A 57 -13.89 17.20 -15.77
CA ARG A 57 -12.72 17.69 -15.02
C ARG A 57 -12.24 19.02 -15.60
N GLU A 58 -12.08 19.10 -16.91
CA GLU A 58 -11.65 20.31 -17.62
C GLU A 58 -12.63 21.48 -17.44
N ASP A 59 -13.94 21.23 -17.57
CA ASP A 59 -14.98 22.25 -17.37
C ASP A 59 -14.97 22.82 -15.94
N LEU A 60 -14.83 21.96 -14.93
CA LEU A 60 -14.73 22.39 -13.53
C LEU A 60 -13.46 23.21 -13.28
N GLN A 61 -12.31 22.77 -13.80
CA GLN A 61 -11.05 23.51 -13.65
C GLN A 61 -11.14 24.88 -14.33
N ALA A 62 -11.67 24.96 -15.56
CA ALA A 62 -11.84 26.22 -16.28
C ALA A 62 -12.73 27.22 -15.53
N LYS A 63 -13.78 26.74 -14.84
CA LYS A 63 -14.62 27.58 -13.98
C LYS A 63 -13.86 28.09 -12.75
N ILE A 64 -13.06 27.24 -12.11
CA ILE A 64 -12.23 27.63 -10.95
C ILE A 64 -11.15 28.64 -11.38
N ASP A 65 -10.52 28.42 -12.53
CA ASP A 65 -9.56 29.35 -13.13
C ASP A 65 -10.18 30.73 -13.40
N ALA A 66 -11.38 30.75 -13.99
CA ALA A 66 -12.14 31.97 -14.23
C ALA A 66 -12.49 32.68 -12.90
N TYR A 67 -12.95 31.93 -11.89
CA TYR A 67 -13.28 32.49 -10.58
C TYR A 67 -12.10 33.25 -9.96
N HIS A 68 -10.90 32.66 -9.99
CA HIS A 68 -9.70 33.30 -9.43
C HIS A 68 -9.21 34.46 -10.29
N THR A 69 -9.26 34.33 -11.62
CA THR A 69 -8.83 35.39 -12.55
C THR A 69 -9.70 36.64 -12.41
N GLU A 70 -11.02 36.50 -12.32
CA GLU A 70 -11.96 37.61 -12.15
C GLU A 70 -11.81 38.35 -10.81
N ARG A 71 -11.22 37.69 -9.81
CA ARG A 71 -10.98 38.21 -8.46
C ARG A 71 -9.50 38.52 -8.20
N ALA A 72 -8.68 38.59 -9.24
CA ALA A 72 -7.26 38.89 -9.11
C ALA A 72 -7.03 40.21 -8.34
N GLY A 73 -6.15 40.15 -7.33
CA GLY A 73 -5.84 41.29 -6.46
C GLY A 73 -6.85 41.55 -5.33
N GLN A 74 -7.96 40.81 -5.26
CA GLN A 74 -8.90 40.87 -4.15
C GLN A 74 -8.52 39.84 -3.06
N PRO A 75 -8.77 40.13 -1.77
CA PRO A 75 -8.62 39.14 -0.71
C PRO A 75 -9.53 37.92 -0.94
N HIS A 76 -9.02 36.72 -0.64
CA HIS A 76 -9.81 35.50 -0.79
C HIS A 76 -11.00 35.48 0.18
N ASN A 77 -12.21 35.32 -0.36
CA ASN A 77 -13.44 35.17 0.41
C ASN A 77 -13.85 33.69 0.48
N ALA A 78 -13.55 33.02 1.59
CA ALA A 78 -13.79 31.59 1.75
C ALA A 78 -15.27 31.20 1.69
N VAL A 79 -16.18 32.06 2.20
CA VAL A 79 -17.62 31.80 2.20
C VAL A 79 -18.17 31.82 0.77
N GLU A 80 -17.77 32.84 -0.01
CA GLU A 80 -18.14 32.95 -1.43
C GLU A 80 -17.54 31.81 -2.25
N TYR A 81 -16.27 31.48 -2.03
CA TYR A 81 -15.60 30.41 -2.76
C TYR A 81 -16.25 29.05 -2.51
N LYS A 82 -16.60 28.74 -1.26
CA LYS A 82 -17.35 27.52 -0.93
C LYS A 82 -18.71 27.47 -1.62
N ALA A 83 -19.46 28.58 -1.61
CA ALA A 83 -20.75 28.66 -2.29
C ALA A 83 -20.61 28.47 -3.81
N PHE A 84 -19.57 29.05 -4.42
CA PHE A 84 -19.22 28.86 -5.82
C PHE A 84 -18.91 27.39 -6.15
N LEU A 85 -18.09 26.71 -5.34
CA LEU A 85 -17.79 25.28 -5.53
C LEU A 85 -19.04 24.40 -5.44
N GLN A 86 -20.02 24.79 -4.62
CA GLN A 86 -21.33 24.11 -4.55
C GLN A 86 -22.17 24.38 -5.80
N GLU A 87 -22.23 25.63 -6.25
CA GLU A 87 -22.99 26.05 -7.44
C GLU A 87 -22.55 25.31 -8.70
N ILE A 88 -21.24 25.16 -8.91
CA ILE A 88 -20.70 24.47 -10.09
C ILE A 88 -20.74 22.93 -9.97
N GLY A 89 -21.15 22.38 -8.82
CA GLY A 89 -21.18 20.93 -8.57
C GLY A 89 -19.80 20.29 -8.32
N TYR A 90 -18.83 21.09 -7.87
CA TYR A 90 -17.53 20.59 -7.40
C TYR A 90 -17.66 20.01 -5.99
N LEU A 91 -18.28 20.75 -5.07
CA LEU A 91 -18.66 20.29 -3.73
C LEU A 91 -20.12 19.84 -3.75
N VAL A 92 -20.37 18.54 -3.66
CA VAL A 92 -21.71 17.96 -3.77
C VAL A 92 -22.43 17.92 -2.42
N PRO A 93 -23.77 17.90 -2.38
CA PRO A 93 -24.50 17.70 -1.14
C PRO A 93 -24.18 16.35 -0.49
N THR A 94 -23.93 16.34 0.81
CA THR A 94 -23.77 15.11 1.59
C THR A 94 -25.12 14.42 1.78
N GLY A 95 -25.22 13.14 1.45
CA GLY A 95 -26.41 12.33 1.66
C GLY A 95 -26.57 11.83 3.10
N GLU A 96 -27.64 11.09 3.37
CA GLU A 96 -27.93 10.49 4.68
C GLU A 96 -26.83 9.50 5.13
N ASP A 97 -26.69 9.30 6.44
CA ASP A 97 -25.74 8.34 7.00
C ASP A 97 -25.95 6.92 6.46
N PHE A 98 -24.84 6.19 6.27
CA PHE A 98 -24.86 4.80 5.80
C PHE A 98 -23.63 4.06 6.34
N ALA A 99 -23.71 2.74 6.31
CA ALA A 99 -22.58 1.85 6.55
C ALA A 99 -22.17 1.16 5.24
N ALA A 100 -20.87 0.96 5.05
CA ALA A 100 -20.36 0.08 4.02
C ALA A 100 -20.85 -1.36 4.25
N THR A 101 -21.16 -2.06 3.16
CA THR A 101 -21.75 -3.40 3.18
C THR A 101 -20.87 -4.44 2.51
N THR A 102 -19.59 -4.11 2.25
CA THR A 102 -18.61 -5.02 1.68
C THR A 102 -18.49 -6.31 2.49
N VAL A 103 -18.54 -7.45 1.80
CA VAL A 103 -18.39 -8.80 2.37
C VAL A 103 -17.26 -9.54 1.65
N ASN A 104 -16.88 -10.72 2.17
CA ASN A 104 -15.80 -11.54 1.62
C ASN A 104 -14.49 -10.75 1.53
N VAL A 105 -14.04 -10.19 2.66
CA VAL A 105 -12.81 -9.40 2.73
C VAL A 105 -11.76 -10.17 3.53
N GLU A 106 -10.53 -10.17 3.03
CA GLU A 106 -9.39 -10.84 3.66
C GLU A 106 -9.14 -10.33 5.09
N PRO A 107 -8.78 -11.20 6.06
CA PRO A 107 -8.46 -10.78 7.41
C PRO A 107 -7.38 -9.71 7.50
N GLU A 108 -6.37 -9.76 6.62
CA GLU A 108 -5.29 -8.77 6.53
C GLU A 108 -5.76 -7.34 6.23
N ILE A 109 -6.93 -7.22 5.59
CA ILE A 109 -7.54 -5.93 5.27
C ILE A 109 -8.53 -5.54 6.38
N ALA A 110 -9.44 -6.45 6.71
CA ALA A 110 -10.62 -6.13 7.53
C ALA A 110 -10.34 -6.18 9.04
N LYS A 111 -9.47 -7.09 9.50
CA LYS A 111 -9.36 -7.48 10.92
C LYS A 111 -7.96 -7.30 11.51
N MET A 112 -7.02 -6.81 10.71
CA MET A 112 -5.63 -6.63 11.13
C MET A 112 -5.19 -5.19 10.89
N ALA A 113 -4.19 -4.76 11.66
CA ALA A 113 -3.50 -3.51 11.46
C ALA A 113 -2.01 -3.79 11.24
N GLY A 114 -1.42 -3.23 10.18
CA GLY A 114 -0.02 -3.46 9.86
C GLY A 114 0.43 -2.75 8.59
N PRO A 115 1.74 -2.81 8.27
CA PRO A 115 2.30 -2.19 7.08
C PRO A 115 1.67 -2.69 5.77
N GLN A 116 1.53 -1.77 4.80
CA GLN A 116 1.23 -2.09 3.41
C GLN A 116 2.40 -1.64 2.51
N LEU A 117 2.91 -2.57 1.72
CA LEU A 117 4.03 -2.30 0.82
C LEU A 117 3.50 -1.94 -0.57
N VAL A 118 4.13 -0.98 -1.27
CA VAL A 118 3.83 -0.66 -2.68
C VAL A 118 5.08 -0.93 -3.51
N VAL A 119 4.96 -1.68 -4.60
CA VAL A 119 6.10 -2.02 -5.46
C VAL A 119 5.76 -2.02 -6.95
N PRO A 120 6.72 -1.63 -7.82
CA PRO A 120 6.52 -1.64 -9.26
C PRO A 120 6.42 -3.06 -9.80
N ILE A 121 5.29 -3.39 -10.44
CA ILE A 121 5.02 -4.74 -10.91
C ILE A 121 5.95 -5.17 -12.04
N MET A 122 6.47 -4.22 -12.84
CA MET A 122 7.41 -4.52 -13.93
C MET A 122 8.73 -5.13 -13.44
N ASN A 123 9.08 -4.94 -12.16
CA ASN A 123 10.28 -5.54 -11.59
C ASN A 123 9.94 -6.83 -10.84
N ALA A 124 10.03 -7.98 -11.54
CA ALA A 124 9.74 -9.30 -10.99
C ALA A 124 10.50 -9.61 -9.68
N ARG A 125 11.75 -9.11 -9.53
CA ARG A 125 12.53 -9.29 -8.31
C ARG A 125 11.91 -8.51 -7.15
N PHE A 126 11.46 -7.27 -7.38
CA PHE A 126 10.83 -6.47 -6.33
C PHE A 126 9.45 -7.02 -5.98
N ALA A 127 8.65 -7.42 -6.97
CA ALA A 127 7.37 -8.10 -6.76
C ALA A 127 7.53 -9.37 -5.90
N LEU A 128 8.52 -10.23 -6.20
CA LEU A 128 8.81 -11.42 -5.39
C LEU A 128 9.23 -11.08 -3.96
N ASN A 129 10.09 -10.07 -3.78
CA ASN A 129 10.49 -9.64 -2.45
C ASN A 129 9.31 -9.12 -1.65
N ALA A 130 8.38 -8.43 -2.30
CA ALA A 130 7.20 -7.86 -1.68
C ALA A 130 6.13 -8.91 -1.35
N SER A 131 5.97 -9.93 -2.19
CA SER A 131 5.14 -11.11 -1.86
C SER A 131 5.69 -11.82 -0.61
N ASN A 132 7.01 -11.98 -0.53
CA ASN A 132 7.67 -12.63 0.60
C ASN A 132 7.84 -11.73 1.84
N ALA A 133 7.54 -10.44 1.75
CA ALA A 133 7.75 -9.45 2.82
C ALA A 133 6.77 -9.57 4.00
N ARG A 134 5.83 -10.53 3.95
CA ARG A 134 4.96 -10.84 5.09
C ARG A 134 5.73 -11.27 6.31
N TRP A 135 6.88 -11.91 6.14
CA TRP A 135 7.76 -12.30 7.24
C TRP A 135 9.15 -11.72 7.01
N GLY A 136 9.62 -10.90 7.94
CA GLY A 136 10.91 -10.21 7.84
C GLY A 136 11.77 -10.39 9.09
N SER A 137 13.08 -10.56 8.90
CA SER A 137 14.05 -10.60 9.99
C SER A 137 14.16 -9.23 10.65
N LEU A 138 13.82 -9.14 11.94
CA LEU A 138 14.00 -7.91 12.71
C LEU A 138 15.50 -7.60 12.88
N TYR A 139 16.34 -8.62 13.06
CA TYR A 139 17.76 -8.42 13.27
C TYR A 139 18.41 -7.84 12.02
N ASP A 140 18.12 -8.40 10.84
CA ASP A 140 18.62 -7.86 9.57
C ASP A 140 18.14 -6.43 9.33
N ALA A 141 16.88 -6.13 9.66
CA ALA A 141 16.30 -4.81 9.45
C ALA A 141 16.92 -3.74 10.36
N LEU A 142 17.17 -4.06 11.64
CA LEU A 142 17.85 -3.17 12.57
C LEU A 142 19.35 -3.03 12.22
N TYR A 143 20.03 -4.15 11.96
CA TYR A 143 21.45 -4.15 11.63
C TYR A 143 21.71 -3.40 10.32
N GLY A 144 20.87 -3.61 9.30
CA GLY A 144 21.06 -3.09 7.95
C GLY A 144 20.75 -1.59 7.78
N THR A 145 20.18 -0.91 8.78
CA THR A 145 19.61 0.44 8.60
C THR A 145 20.13 1.44 9.63
N LYS A 146 19.69 2.71 9.51
CA LYS A 146 19.99 3.77 10.49
C LYS A 146 19.12 3.70 11.76
N ALA A 147 18.27 2.68 11.91
CA ALA A 147 17.53 2.45 13.16
C ALA A 147 18.47 2.15 14.35
N ILE A 148 19.64 1.59 14.08
CA ILE A 148 20.74 1.45 15.05
C ILE A 148 21.85 2.42 14.67
N SER A 149 22.15 3.38 15.56
CA SER A 149 23.26 4.33 15.41
C SER A 149 24.59 3.59 15.20
N GLU A 150 25.45 4.15 14.34
CA GLU A 150 26.81 3.63 14.10
C GLU A 150 27.85 4.17 15.08
N GLU A 151 27.44 5.05 16.01
CA GLU A 151 28.28 5.59 17.08
C GLU A 151 28.79 4.50 18.03
N ASP A 152 29.82 4.85 18.80
CA ASP A 152 30.52 3.97 19.76
C ASP A 152 31.07 2.69 19.12
N GLY A 153 31.48 2.76 17.86
CA GLY A 153 32.06 1.63 17.13
C GLY A 153 31.03 0.64 16.58
N ALA A 154 29.74 0.97 16.55
CA ALA A 154 28.66 0.12 16.04
C ALA A 154 28.44 0.22 14.51
N THR A 155 29.51 0.42 13.74
CA THR A 155 29.47 0.49 12.27
C THR A 155 29.14 -0.88 11.66
N LYS A 156 28.51 -0.92 10.47
CA LYS A 156 28.16 -2.20 9.83
C LYS A 156 29.37 -3.03 9.42
N GLY A 157 30.42 -2.38 8.91
CA GLY A 157 31.62 -3.03 8.36
C GLY A 157 31.33 -4.00 7.20
N PRO A 158 32.36 -4.68 6.67
CA PRO A 158 32.19 -5.69 5.61
C PRO A 158 31.71 -7.07 6.13
N GLY A 159 31.63 -7.25 7.45
CA GLY A 159 31.23 -8.50 8.11
C GLY A 159 30.31 -8.23 9.30
N TYR A 160 30.21 -9.20 10.22
CA TYR A 160 29.44 -9.02 11.44
C TYR A 160 30.25 -8.28 12.51
N ASN A 161 29.74 -7.14 12.96
CA ASN A 161 30.28 -6.36 14.06
C ASN A 161 29.50 -6.69 15.34
N GLN A 162 30.15 -7.36 16.29
CA GLN A 162 29.54 -7.76 17.56
C GLN A 162 28.96 -6.56 18.32
N VAL A 163 29.65 -5.41 18.36
CA VAL A 163 29.17 -4.22 19.09
C VAL A 163 27.83 -3.73 18.54
N ARG A 164 27.66 -3.77 17.21
CA ARG A 164 26.39 -3.45 16.55
C ARG A 164 25.35 -4.55 16.79
N GLY A 165 25.76 -5.81 16.69
CA GLY A 165 24.91 -6.97 16.97
C GLY A 165 24.31 -6.94 18.38
N ASP A 166 25.10 -6.60 19.39
CA ASP A 166 24.65 -6.48 20.78
C ASP A 166 23.60 -5.36 20.93
N LYS A 167 23.79 -4.22 20.24
CA LYS A 167 22.77 -3.14 20.19
C LYS A 167 21.47 -3.61 19.52
N VAL A 168 21.56 -4.41 18.45
CA VAL A 168 20.39 -5.03 17.77
C VAL A 168 19.65 -5.98 18.71
N ILE A 169 20.37 -6.89 19.37
CA ILE A 169 19.79 -7.85 20.32
C ILE A 169 19.11 -7.10 21.46
N ALA A 170 19.76 -6.09 22.06
CA ALA A 170 19.17 -5.29 23.13
C ALA A 170 17.88 -4.59 22.68
N TYR A 171 17.87 -3.99 21.48
CA TYR A 171 16.68 -3.37 20.90
C TYR A 171 15.54 -4.39 20.74
N ALA A 172 15.84 -5.57 20.20
CA ALA A 172 14.87 -6.64 20.00
C ALA A 172 14.33 -7.20 21.33
N ARG A 173 15.18 -7.31 22.37
CA ARG A 173 14.75 -7.70 23.72
C ARG A 173 13.81 -6.68 24.35
N ASN A 174 14.08 -5.39 24.18
CA ASN A 174 13.17 -4.34 24.62
C ASN A 174 11.82 -4.42 23.89
N PHE A 175 11.82 -4.68 22.58
CA PHE A 175 10.59 -4.95 21.85
C PHE A 175 9.77 -6.11 22.43
N LEU A 176 10.42 -7.20 22.86
CA LEU A 176 9.75 -8.31 23.54
C LEU A 176 9.17 -7.89 24.89
N ASN A 177 9.89 -7.10 25.68
CA ASN A 177 9.37 -6.57 26.94
C ASN A 177 8.14 -5.68 26.75
N GLU A 178 8.06 -4.94 25.64
CA GLU A 178 6.90 -4.12 25.30
C GLU A 178 5.73 -4.97 24.76
N SER A 179 6.03 -5.92 23.87
CA SER A 179 5.00 -6.60 23.06
C SER A 179 4.55 -7.94 23.63
N ALA A 180 5.38 -8.62 24.42
CA ALA A 180 5.09 -9.88 25.09
C ALA A 180 5.79 -9.95 26.46
N PRO A 181 5.51 -9.00 27.38
CA PRO A 181 6.21 -8.91 28.66
C PRO A 181 6.13 -10.22 29.45
N LEU A 182 7.22 -10.53 30.17
CA LEU A 182 7.22 -11.60 31.16
C LEU A 182 6.41 -11.19 32.40
N ALA A 183 5.83 -12.17 33.10
CA ALA A 183 5.11 -11.93 34.36
C ALA A 183 6.05 -11.37 35.46
N ALA A 184 7.32 -11.77 35.41
CA ALA A 184 8.41 -11.27 36.22
C ALA A 184 9.73 -11.38 35.43
N GLY A 185 10.64 -10.41 35.62
CA GLY A 185 11.94 -10.37 34.96
C GLY A 185 11.93 -9.67 33.59
N ASP A 186 13.04 -9.79 32.87
CA ASP A 186 13.30 -9.13 31.59
C ASP A 186 13.77 -10.16 30.55
N HIS A 187 13.32 -10.04 29.30
CA HIS A 187 13.77 -10.91 28.22
C HIS A 187 15.29 -10.88 28.01
N ALA A 188 15.97 -9.77 28.33
CA ALA A 188 17.44 -9.65 28.27
C ALA A 188 18.17 -10.61 29.22
N ASP A 189 17.46 -11.15 30.23
CA ASP A 189 17.98 -12.13 31.18
C ASP A 189 17.56 -13.56 30.86
N SER A 190 16.88 -13.80 29.73
CA SER A 190 16.52 -15.15 29.31
C SER A 190 17.73 -16.02 28.97
N THR A 191 17.70 -17.28 29.41
CA THR A 191 18.72 -18.31 29.16
C THR A 191 18.14 -19.58 28.54
N ASN A 192 16.83 -19.78 28.63
CA ASN A 192 16.14 -20.88 27.96
C ASN A 192 14.66 -20.56 27.76
N TYR A 193 14.11 -21.00 26.63
CA TYR A 193 12.67 -20.98 26.35
C TYR A 193 12.18 -22.41 26.16
N ALA A 194 11.02 -22.75 26.73
CA ALA A 194 10.38 -24.05 26.57
C ALA A 194 8.85 -23.91 26.63
N ILE A 195 8.15 -24.89 26.08
CA ILE A 195 6.71 -25.05 26.21
C ILE A 195 6.47 -26.14 27.27
N VAL A 196 5.90 -25.76 28.41
CA VAL A 196 5.63 -26.67 29.54
C VAL A 196 4.17 -26.56 29.90
N ASP A 197 3.47 -27.70 29.93
CA ASP A 197 2.03 -27.79 30.23
C ASP A 197 1.17 -26.82 29.40
N GLY A 198 1.53 -26.65 28.13
CA GLY A 198 0.83 -25.77 27.18
C GLY A 198 1.12 -24.27 27.33
N ALA A 199 2.08 -23.88 28.18
CA ALA A 199 2.45 -22.49 28.42
C ALA A 199 3.93 -22.21 28.12
N LEU A 200 4.25 -20.96 27.80
CA LEU A 200 5.64 -20.53 27.63
C LEU A 200 6.32 -20.44 29.00
N GLN A 201 7.41 -21.17 29.18
CA GLN A 201 8.31 -21.07 30.32
C GLN A 201 9.65 -20.48 29.87
N VAL A 202 10.04 -19.37 30.50
CA VAL A 202 11.32 -18.70 30.29
C VAL A 202 12.17 -18.87 31.54
N THR A 203 13.38 -19.41 31.39
CA THR A 203 14.37 -19.46 32.47
C THR A 203 15.23 -18.21 32.40
N LEU A 204 15.46 -17.58 33.55
CA LEU A 204 16.29 -16.37 33.67
C LEU A 204 17.70 -16.70 34.17
N LYS A 205 18.64 -15.74 34.07
CA LYS A 205 20.03 -15.89 34.51
C LYS A 205 20.20 -16.30 35.97
N ASP A 206 19.27 -15.90 36.85
CA ASP A 206 19.27 -16.27 38.28
C ASP A 206 18.72 -17.69 38.55
N GLY A 207 18.32 -18.40 37.49
CA GLY A 207 17.72 -19.74 37.57
C GLY A 207 16.22 -19.74 37.86
N SER A 208 15.61 -18.57 38.08
CA SER A 208 14.16 -18.47 38.21
C SER A 208 13.46 -18.78 36.89
N LYS A 209 12.20 -19.22 36.99
CA LYS A 209 11.34 -19.56 35.86
C LYS A 209 10.11 -18.68 35.89
N THR A 210 9.76 -18.11 34.75
CA THR A 210 8.64 -17.19 34.57
C THR A 210 7.89 -17.57 33.30
N GLY A 211 6.73 -16.95 33.08
CA GLY A 211 5.96 -17.05 31.84
C GLY A 211 5.66 -15.67 31.28
N LEU A 212 4.84 -15.61 30.24
CA LEU A 212 4.29 -14.34 29.76
C LEU A 212 3.34 -13.75 30.81
N LYS A 213 3.33 -12.43 30.94
CA LYS A 213 2.34 -11.70 31.74
C LYS A 213 0.93 -11.93 31.21
N ASP A 214 0.80 -12.08 29.89
CA ASP A 214 -0.41 -12.45 29.19
C ASP A 214 -0.13 -13.76 28.43
N ALA A 215 -0.61 -14.87 28.97
CA ALA A 215 -0.35 -16.20 28.45
C ALA A 215 -1.00 -16.43 27.07
N ASP A 216 -2.08 -15.72 26.74
CA ASP A 216 -2.84 -15.89 25.50
C ASP A 216 -2.09 -15.39 24.26
N LYS A 217 -0.99 -14.64 24.46
CA LYS A 217 -0.09 -14.23 23.39
C LYS A 217 0.65 -15.40 22.75
N LEU A 218 0.81 -16.53 23.44
CA LEU A 218 1.40 -17.73 22.85
C LEU A 218 0.41 -18.40 21.89
N GLN A 219 0.84 -18.65 20.65
CA GLN A 219 0.01 -19.32 19.64
C GLN A 219 0.49 -20.74 19.33
N GLY A 220 1.80 -20.96 19.31
CA GLY A 220 2.38 -22.25 18.96
C GLY A 220 3.90 -22.22 18.90
N PHE A 221 4.49 -23.32 18.46
CA PHE A 221 5.94 -23.50 18.38
C PHE A 221 6.36 -24.41 17.22
N VAL A 222 7.66 -24.46 16.95
CA VAL A 222 8.30 -25.36 15.98
C VAL A 222 9.39 -26.14 16.71
N GLY A 223 9.53 -27.43 16.40
CA GLY A 223 10.52 -28.31 17.02
C GLY A 223 10.02 -29.00 18.29
N ASP A 224 10.94 -29.38 19.18
CA ASP A 224 10.62 -30.04 20.44
C ASP A 224 10.10 -29.02 21.47
N ALA A 225 9.03 -29.34 22.20
CA ALA A 225 8.48 -28.46 23.22
C ALA A 225 9.49 -28.09 24.32
N ALA A 226 10.41 -28.98 24.69
CA ALA A 226 11.43 -28.73 25.70
C ALA A 226 12.57 -27.82 25.20
N ALA A 227 12.76 -27.73 23.88
CA ALA A 227 13.80 -26.93 23.24
C ALA A 227 13.33 -26.50 21.83
N PRO A 228 12.34 -25.59 21.73
CA PRO A 228 11.74 -25.22 20.46
C PRO A 228 12.73 -24.46 19.59
N THR A 229 12.71 -24.71 18.29
CA THR A 229 13.50 -23.94 17.31
C THR A 229 12.78 -22.67 16.86
N GLY A 230 11.47 -22.58 17.11
CA GLY A 230 10.65 -21.41 16.84
C GLY A 230 9.51 -21.29 17.86
N ILE A 231 9.19 -20.09 18.33
CA ILE A 231 8.04 -19.81 19.19
C ILE A 231 7.22 -18.69 18.58
N LEU A 232 5.95 -18.97 18.27
CA LEU A 232 5.04 -18.02 17.64
C LEU A 232 4.21 -17.28 18.70
N LEU A 233 4.37 -15.97 18.72
CA LEU A 233 3.63 -15.06 19.58
C LEU A 233 2.71 -14.16 18.75
N LYS A 234 1.67 -13.63 19.39
CA LYS A 234 0.73 -12.67 18.81
C LYS A 234 0.49 -11.49 19.75
N ASN A 235 0.51 -10.29 19.21
CA ASN A 235 0.21 -9.05 19.91
C ASN A 235 -0.48 -8.06 18.96
N ASN A 236 -1.60 -7.47 19.38
CA ASN A 236 -2.42 -6.55 18.57
C ASN A 236 -2.83 -7.12 17.20
N GLY A 237 -3.13 -8.43 17.13
CA GLY A 237 -3.51 -9.09 15.88
C GLY A 237 -2.34 -9.54 15.00
N LEU A 238 -1.16 -8.93 15.15
CA LEU A 238 0.08 -9.28 14.44
C LEU A 238 0.88 -10.37 15.16
N ARG A 239 1.65 -11.15 14.40
CA ARG A 239 2.51 -12.21 14.92
C ARG A 239 4.00 -11.87 14.84
N PHE A 240 4.79 -12.53 15.66
CA PHE A 240 6.24 -12.60 15.52
C PHE A 240 6.74 -13.94 16.06
N GLU A 241 7.78 -14.47 15.43
CA GLU A 241 8.39 -15.74 15.79
C GLU A 241 9.77 -15.54 16.38
N LEU A 242 9.99 -16.03 17.59
CA LEU A 242 11.30 -16.11 18.21
C LEU A 242 12.05 -17.31 17.61
N GLN A 243 13.21 -17.10 17.01
CA GLN A 243 13.95 -18.16 16.33
C GLN A 243 15.21 -18.54 17.09
N PHE A 244 15.40 -19.84 17.32
CA PHE A 244 16.50 -20.37 18.12
C PHE A 244 17.41 -21.28 17.29
N ASP A 245 18.70 -21.05 17.41
CA ASP A 245 19.77 -21.87 16.85
C ASP A 245 21.09 -21.50 17.51
N ALA A 246 21.45 -22.20 18.58
CA ALA A 246 22.68 -21.97 19.33
C ALA A 246 23.96 -22.26 18.51
N THR A 247 23.84 -22.90 17.35
CA THR A 247 24.98 -23.17 16.45
C THR A 247 25.20 -22.06 15.42
N SER A 248 24.20 -21.18 15.24
CA SER A 248 24.31 -20.04 14.34
C SER A 248 25.31 -18.99 14.88
N PRO A 249 25.91 -18.15 14.01
CA PRO A 249 26.84 -17.12 14.45
C PRO A 249 26.25 -16.19 15.53
N ILE A 250 24.99 -15.79 15.37
CA ILE A 250 24.30 -14.91 16.32
C ILE A 250 23.89 -15.69 17.57
N GLY A 251 23.18 -16.81 17.40
CA GLY A 251 22.66 -17.59 18.52
C GLY A 251 23.74 -18.19 19.43
N SER A 252 24.94 -18.46 18.92
CA SER A 252 26.08 -18.89 19.75
C SER A 252 26.57 -17.83 20.75
N SER A 253 26.23 -16.55 20.51
CA SER A 253 26.55 -15.43 21.39
C SER A 253 25.39 -15.01 22.30
N ASP A 254 24.17 -15.54 22.05
CA ASP A 254 22.97 -15.24 22.85
C ASP A 254 22.78 -16.30 23.95
N ALA A 255 22.53 -15.86 25.18
CA ALA A 255 22.44 -16.76 26.34
C ALA A 255 21.28 -17.78 26.24
N ALA A 256 20.25 -17.49 25.44
CA ALA A 256 19.13 -18.38 25.17
C ALA A 256 19.21 -19.07 23.79
N GLY A 257 20.31 -18.88 23.05
CA GLY A 257 20.46 -19.42 21.70
C GLY A 257 19.60 -18.73 20.64
N MET A 258 19.04 -17.55 20.92
CA MET A 258 18.20 -16.84 19.97
C MET A 258 19.05 -16.28 18.82
N LYS A 259 18.62 -16.53 17.58
CA LYS A 259 19.29 -16.03 16.39
C LYS A 259 18.59 -14.86 15.71
N ASP A 260 17.28 -14.74 15.88
CA ASP A 260 16.46 -13.72 15.21
C ASP A 260 15.04 -13.63 15.80
N ILE A 261 14.32 -12.59 15.42
CA ILE A 261 12.87 -12.46 15.54
C ILE A 261 12.29 -12.24 14.14
N ALA A 262 11.50 -13.19 13.64
CA ALA A 262 10.80 -13.03 12.37
C ALA A 262 9.46 -12.34 12.58
N MET A 263 9.32 -11.12 12.08
CA MET A 263 8.15 -10.26 12.27
C MET A 263 7.11 -10.50 11.17
N GLU A 264 5.85 -10.68 11.54
CA GLU A 264 4.73 -10.55 10.60
C GLU A 264 4.58 -9.07 10.23
N SER A 265 4.91 -8.74 8.97
CA SER A 265 5.24 -7.37 8.56
C SER A 265 4.31 -6.85 7.47
N ALA A 266 4.69 -6.93 6.18
CA ALA A 266 3.82 -6.49 5.09
C ALA A 266 2.61 -7.43 4.99
N LEU A 267 1.52 -7.07 5.69
CA LEU A 267 0.27 -7.83 5.68
C LEU A 267 -0.32 -7.84 4.27
N THR A 268 -0.24 -6.68 3.62
CA THR A 268 -0.76 -6.44 2.28
C THR A 268 0.29 -5.76 1.41
N THR A 269 0.27 -6.04 0.11
CA THR A 269 1.18 -5.45 -0.87
C THR A 269 0.37 -5.01 -2.08
N ILE A 270 0.59 -3.78 -2.53
CA ILE A 270 0.07 -3.25 -3.79
C ILE A 270 1.12 -3.51 -4.87
N MET A 271 0.76 -4.37 -5.83
CA MET A 271 1.50 -4.60 -7.07
C MET A 271 1.08 -3.52 -8.06
N ASP A 272 1.99 -2.59 -8.33
CA ASP A 272 1.63 -1.31 -8.93
C ASP A 272 1.85 -1.28 -10.44
N CYS A 273 0.78 -0.98 -11.18
CA CYS A 273 0.80 -0.75 -12.63
C CYS A 273 0.72 0.74 -13.00
N GLU A 274 0.76 1.64 -12.01
CA GLU A 274 0.55 3.07 -12.19
C GLU A 274 1.84 3.86 -11.86
N ASP A 275 1.89 4.66 -10.78
CA ASP A 275 2.93 5.69 -10.63
C ASP A 275 4.37 5.16 -10.55
N SER A 276 4.58 3.93 -10.10
CA SER A 276 5.94 3.38 -9.92
C SER A 276 6.50 2.68 -11.16
N VAL A 277 5.76 2.61 -12.26
CA VAL A 277 6.17 1.96 -13.51
C VAL A 277 6.14 2.93 -14.71
N ALA A 278 6.86 2.58 -15.77
CA ALA A 278 6.77 3.26 -17.06
C ALA A 278 6.21 2.24 -18.05
N CYS A 279 4.89 2.27 -18.27
CA CYS A 279 4.20 1.35 -19.18
C CYS A 279 3.49 2.13 -20.28
N VAL A 280 4.09 2.26 -21.45
CA VAL A 280 3.59 3.19 -22.49
C VAL A 280 2.99 2.50 -23.72
N ASP A 281 3.16 1.19 -23.86
CA ASP A 281 2.69 0.42 -25.01
C ASP A 281 2.35 -1.04 -24.67
N GLY A 282 2.03 -1.83 -25.71
CA GLY A 282 1.68 -3.25 -25.57
C GLY A 282 2.79 -4.11 -24.99
N GLU A 283 4.06 -3.85 -25.31
CA GLU A 283 5.20 -4.62 -24.82
C GLU A 283 5.35 -4.42 -23.30
N ASP A 284 5.28 -3.18 -22.84
CA ASP A 284 5.37 -2.88 -21.40
C ASP A 284 4.19 -3.48 -20.62
N LYS A 285 2.97 -3.38 -21.16
CA LYS A 285 1.78 -3.96 -20.52
C LYS A 285 1.88 -5.48 -20.42
N VAL A 286 2.45 -6.15 -21.43
CA VAL A 286 2.73 -7.59 -21.36
C VAL A 286 3.71 -7.93 -20.23
N VAL A 287 4.75 -7.12 -20.00
CA VAL A 287 5.67 -7.32 -18.85
C VAL A 287 4.93 -7.20 -17.52
N ALA A 288 4.13 -6.15 -17.36
CA ALA A 288 3.35 -5.93 -16.13
C ALA A 288 2.36 -7.07 -15.88
N TYR A 289 1.57 -7.44 -16.88
CA TYR A 289 0.58 -8.51 -16.80
C TYR A 289 1.24 -9.89 -16.66
N GLY A 290 2.40 -10.13 -17.28
CA GLY A 290 3.16 -11.37 -17.13
C GLY A 290 3.64 -11.59 -15.69
N ASN A 291 4.13 -10.53 -15.03
CA ASN A 291 4.51 -10.62 -13.61
C ASN A 291 3.28 -10.81 -12.71
N TRP A 292 2.15 -10.14 -13.01
CA TRP A 292 0.89 -10.38 -12.30
C TRP A 292 0.41 -11.83 -12.45
N LEU A 293 0.48 -12.38 -13.66
CA LEU A 293 0.13 -13.76 -13.96
C LEU A 293 1.00 -14.74 -13.17
N GLY A 294 2.31 -14.51 -13.12
CA GLY A 294 3.22 -15.35 -12.35
C GLY A 294 2.90 -15.35 -10.84
N LEU A 295 2.46 -14.21 -10.31
CA LEU A 295 2.02 -14.11 -8.90
C LEU A 295 0.71 -14.87 -8.67
N MET A 296 -0.28 -14.72 -9.55
CA MET A 296 -1.59 -15.37 -9.43
C MET A 296 -1.54 -16.88 -9.69
N LYS A 297 -0.55 -17.35 -10.45
CA LYS A 297 -0.25 -18.78 -10.64
C LYS A 297 0.71 -19.34 -9.58
N GLY A 298 1.32 -18.49 -8.76
CA GLY A 298 2.30 -18.91 -7.76
C GLY A 298 3.63 -19.42 -8.34
N ASP A 299 3.91 -19.15 -9.62
CA ASP A 299 5.08 -19.67 -10.36
C ASP A 299 6.12 -18.59 -10.72
N LEU A 300 5.90 -17.32 -10.33
CA LEU A 300 6.88 -16.26 -10.51
C LEU A 300 8.23 -16.64 -9.87
N ALA A 301 9.30 -16.55 -10.67
CA ALA A 301 10.65 -16.89 -10.24
C ALA A 301 11.69 -16.02 -10.93
N VAL A 302 12.75 -15.67 -10.20
CA VAL A 302 13.87 -14.87 -10.74
C VAL A 302 15.20 -15.47 -10.30
N GLU A 303 16.14 -15.60 -11.22
CA GLU A 303 17.53 -15.95 -10.89
C GLU A 303 18.25 -14.73 -10.30
N VAL A 304 18.78 -14.86 -9.09
CA VAL A 304 19.52 -13.80 -8.38
C VAL A 304 20.99 -14.20 -8.28
N LYS A 305 21.88 -13.35 -8.78
CA LYS A 305 23.33 -13.50 -8.65
C LYS A 305 23.82 -12.78 -7.40
N LYS A 306 24.60 -13.48 -6.55
CA LYS A 306 25.27 -12.93 -5.36
C LYS A 306 26.73 -13.38 -5.38
N GLY A 307 27.63 -12.48 -5.77
CA GLY A 307 29.04 -12.80 -6.00
C GLY A 307 29.19 -13.86 -7.10
N ALA A 308 29.93 -14.94 -6.82
CA ALA A 308 30.13 -16.06 -7.76
C ALA A 308 28.98 -17.10 -7.75
N SER A 309 27.97 -16.94 -6.90
CA SER A 309 26.85 -17.89 -6.75
C SER A 309 25.55 -17.33 -7.34
N SER A 310 24.68 -18.20 -7.85
CA SER A 310 23.30 -17.85 -8.20
C SER A 310 22.31 -18.76 -7.50
N PHE A 311 21.10 -18.25 -7.27
CA PHE A 311 19.97 -19.02 -6.75
C PHE A 311 18.66 -18.50 -7.35
N THR A 312 17.66 -19.37 -7.44
CA THR A 312 16.33 -18.99 -7.91
C THR A 312 15.47 -18.54 -6.73
N ARG A 313 15.05 -17.29 -6.74
CA ARG A 313 14.05 -16.75 -5.80
C ARG A 313 12.65 -17.09 -6.30
N LYS A 314 11.80 -17.59 -5.40
CA LYS A 314 10.39 -17.94 -5.64
C LYS A 314 9.52 -17.37 -4.51
N MET A 315 8.21 -17.46 -4.68
CA MET A 315 7.24 -17.18 -3.61
C MET A 315 7.40 -18.18 -2.46
N ASN A 316 7.36 -17.70 -1.22
CA ASN A 316 7.51 -18.51 -0.01
C ASN A 316 6.25 -19.35 0.24
N PRO A 317 6.36 -20.58 0.76
CA PRO A 317 5.20 -21.34 1.24
C PRO A 317 4.63 -20.75 2.53
N ASP A 318 3.48 -21.26 2.96
CA ASP A 318 2.95 -20.97 4.30
C ASP A 318 3.82 -21.58 5.40
N ARG A 319 3.69 -21.03 6.61
CA ARG A 319 4.49 -21.40 7.78
C ARG A 319 3.69 -22.32 8.68
N GLU A 320 4.22 -23.52 8.93
CA GLU A 320 3.58 -24.54 9.77
C GLU A 320 4.08 -24.46 11.22
N TYR A 321 3.16 -24.60 12.17
CA TYR A 321 3.43 -24.60 13.61
C TYR A 321 2.68 -25.73 14.31
N THR A 322 3.19 -26.16 15.46
CA THR A 322 2.47 -27.01 16.41
C THR A 322 1.73 -26.12 17.40
N GLY A 323 0.42 -26.31 17.51
CA GLY A 323 -0.46 -25.65 18.47
C GLY A 323 -0.30 -26.19 19.88
N LEU A 324 -0.85 -25.47 20.84
CA LEU A 324 -0.76 -25.83 22.27
C LEU A 324 -1.57 -27.08 22.63
N ASN A 325 -2.49 -27.49 21.76
CA ASN A 325 -3.22 -28.75 21.84
C ASN A 325 -2.48 -29.94 21.16
N GLY A 326 -1.31 -29.69 20.56
CA GLY A 326 -0.54 -30.67 19.80
C GLY A 326 -0.93 -30.83 18.33
N GLU A 327 -1.98 -30.14 17.86
CA GLU A 327 -2.38 -30.15 16.45
C GLU A 327 -1.57 -29.13 15.64
N THR A 328 -1.31 -29.42 14.36
CA THR A 328 -0.60 -28.51 13.47
C THR A 328 -1.55 -27.46 12.87
N PHE A 329 -1.06 -26.23 12.71
CA PHE A 329 -1.77 -25.18 11.99
C PHE A 329 -0.81 -24.35 11.13
N SER A 330 -1.37 -23.74 10.08
CA SER A 330 -0.62 -22.93 9.12
C SER A 330 -0.91 -21.45 9.26
N VAL A 331 0.11 -20.63 9.00
CA VAL A 331 -0.01 -19.17 8.88
C VAL A 331 0.51 -18.73 7.53
N LYS A 332 -0.22 -17.81 6.89
CA LYS A 332 0.13 -17.28 5.58
C LYS A 332 1.58 -16.79 5.53
N GLY A 333 2.35 -17.33 4.60
CA GLY A 333 3.78 -17.01 4.42
C GLY A 333 4.03 -15.81 3.50
N ARG A 334 2.98 -15.30 2.87
CA ARG A 334 3.03 -14.26 1.83
C ARG A 334 2.11 -13.09 2.16
N SER A 335 2.44 -11.94 1.60
CA SER A 335 1.61 -10.74 1.68
C SER A 335 0.34 -10.94 0.86
N MET A 336 -0.79 -10.42 1.34
CA MET A 336 -2.03 -10.40 0.57
C MET A 336 -1.93 -9.32 -0.51
N LEU A 337 -2.08 -9.73 -1.77
CA LEU A 337 -1.79 -8.89 -2.92
C LEU A 337 -3.03 -8.12 -3.39
N PHE A 338 -2.87 -6.80 -3.47
CA PHE A 338 -3.65 -5.92 -4.32
C PHE A 338 -2.91 -5.74 -5.66
N VAL A 339 -3.65 -5.37 -6.70
CA VAL A 339 -3.10 -4.76 -7.91
C VAL A 339 -3.59 -3.32 -8.00
N ARG A 340 -2.71 -2.35 -8.25
CA ARG A 340 -3.12 -0.97 -8.54
C ARG A 340 -3.18 -0.81 -10.06
N ASN A 341 -4.40 -0.74 -10.57
CA ASN A 341 -4.65 -0.41 -11.98
C ASN A 341 -4.42 1.10 -12.18
N VAL A 342 -4.18 1.54 -13.41
CA VAL A 342 -4.14 2.98 -13.69
C VAL A 342 -5.51 3.64 -13.49
N GLY A 343 -5.54 4.97 -13.35
CA GLY A 343 -6.74 5.80 -13.17
C GLY A 343 -7.63 5.87 -14.42
N HIS A 344 -8.36 6.97 -14.58
CA HIS A 344 -9.29 7.16 -15.71
C HIS A 344 -8.69 7.93 -16.89
N LEU A 345 -7.58 8.64 -16.68
CA LEU A 345 -7.04 9.64 -17.60
C LEU A 345 -6.42 9.04 -18.87
N MET A 346 -5.50 8.09 -18.72
CA MET A 346 -4.64 7.67 -19.82
C MET A 346 -5.37 6.73 -20.78
N THR A 347 -5.02 6.87 -22.06
CA THR A 347 -5.27 5.85 -23.08
C THR A 347 -3.98 5.08 -23.36
N ASN A 348 -4.08 3.94 -24.02
CA ASN A 348 -2.91 3.15 -24.37
C ASN A 348 -3.01 2.58 -25.80
N PRO A 349 -1.95 2.68 -26.63
CA PRO A 349 -1.95 2.19 -28.01
C PRO A 349 -1.96 0.66 -28.12
N ALA A 350 -1.84 -0.08 -27.02
CA ALA A 350 -1.95 -1.55 -27.04
C ALA A 350 -3.28 -2.04 -27.63
N ILE A 351 -4.35 -1.26 -27.57
CA ILE A 351 -5.63 -1.58 -28.20
C ILE A 351 -6.27 -0.32 -28.80
N LEU A 352 -6.70 -0.42 -30.05
CA LEU A 352 -7.52 0.59 -30.72
C LEU A 352 -8.98 0.14 -30.74
N LEU A 353 -9.88 1.07 -30.44
CA LEU A 353 -11.33 0.90 -30.47
C LEU A 353 -11.87 0.89 -31.91
N ALA A 354 -13.17 0.64 -32.05
CA ALA A 354 -13.82 0.59 -33.38
C ALA A 354 -13.78 1.93 -34.12
N ASP A 355 -13.69 3.04 -33.39
CA ASP A 355 -13.52 4.39 -33.93
C ASP A 355 -12.05 4.75 -34.24
N GLY A 356 -11.11 3.85 -33.97
CA GLY A 356 -9.68 4.02 -34.16
C GLY A 356 -8.98 4.78 -33.02
N ALA A 357 -9.69 5.21 -31.99
CA ALA A 357 -9.08 5.81 -30.80
C ALA A 357 -8.39 4.74 -29.93
N GLU A 358 -7.38 5.14 -29.18
CA GLU A 358 -6.78 4.29 -28.16
C GLU A 358 -7.78 3.94 -27.05
N VAL A 359 -7.69 2.72 -26.50
CA VAL A 359 -8.52 2.30 -25.38
C VAL A 359 -8.17 3.10 -24.12
N PRO A 360 -9.14 3.50 -23.28
CA PRO A 360 -8.84 3.98 -21.94
C PRO A 360 -8.16 2.87 -21.12
N GLU A 361 -6.93 3.14 -20.68
CA GLU A 361 -6.05 2.13 -20.10
C GLU A 361 -6.65 1.55 -18.80
N GLY A 362 -7.35 2.36 -18.01
CA GLY A 362 -8.03 1.89 -16.80
C GLY A 362 -9.14 0.87 -17.04
N ILE A 363 -9.77 0.86 -18.23
CA ILE A 363 -10.75 -0.17 -18.64
C ILE A 363 -10.03 -1.44 -19.09
N MET A 364 -8.95 -1.28 -19.86
CA MET A 364 -8.09 -2.40 -20.26
C MET A 364 -7.54 -3.13 -19.03
N ASP A 365 -6.93 -2.40 -18.10
CA ASP A 365 -6.38 -2.96 -16.85
C ASP A 365 -7.43 -3.74 -16.07
N ALA A 366 -8.65 -3.20 -15.91
CA ALA A 366 -9.70 -3.88 -15.17
C ALA A 366 -10.05 -5.24 -15.78
N MET A 367 -10.14 -5.34 -17.10
CA MET A 367 -10.40 -6.62 -17.77
C MET A 367 -9.22 -7.59 -17.61
N MET A 368 -7.99 -7.13 -17.88
CA MET A 368 -6.81 -7.99 -17.91
C MET A 368 -6.43 -8.48 -16.51
N THR A 369 -6.37 -7.59 -15.51
CA THR A 369 -5.89 -7.97 -14.17
C THR A 369 -6.88 -8.84 -13.41
N VAL A 370 -8.19 -8.66 -13.62
CA VAL A 370 -9.23 -9.53 -13.04
C VAL A 370 -9.24 -10.90 -13.71
N MET A 371 -9.12 -10.97 -15.05
CA MET A 371 -9.04 -12.25 -15.76
C MET A 371 -7.82 -13.06 -15.29
N ILE A 372 -6.67 -12.40 -15.13
CA ILE A 372 -5.46 -13.04 -14.59
C ILE A 372 -5.66 -13.49 -13.13
N ALA A 373 -6.35 -12.71 -12.31
CA ALA A 373 -6.65 -13.09 -10.93
C ALA A 373 -7.57 -14.31 -10.81
N MET A 374 -8.27 -14.73 -11.88
CA MET A 374 -9.06 -15.96 -11.86
C MET A 374 -8.22 -17.22 -11.62
N HIS A 375 -6.91 -17.20 -11.91
CA HIS A 375 -6.01 -18.31 -11.57
C HIS A 375 -5.95 -18.57 -10.07
N ASP A 376 -5.93 -17.50 -9.27
CA ASP A 376 -6.01 -17.56 -7.81
C ASP A 376 -7.39 -18.04 -7.36
N LEU A 377 -8.47 -17.42 -7.89
CA LEU A 377 -9.85 -17.74 -7.49
C LEU A 377 -10.24 -19.20 -7.76
N LYS A 378 -9.66 -19.83 -8.79
CA LYS A 378 -9.86 -21.24 -9.08
C LYS A 378 -9.11 -22.20 -8.17
N GLY A 379 -8.14 -21.70 -7.40
CA GLY A 379 -7.30 -22.52 -6.53
C GLY A 379 -6.36 -23.46 -7.30
N ASN A 380 -6.00 -23.12 -8.55
CA ASN A 380 -5.09 -23.93 -9.36
C ASN A 380 -3.60 -23.70 -9.01
N ALA A 381 -3.29 -22.60 -8.31
CA ALA A 381 -1.96 -22.24 -7.89
C ALA A 381 -1.51 -23.06 -6.65
N PRO A 382 -0.19 -23.29 -6.45
CA PRO A 382 0.32 -23.94 -5.25
C PRO A 382 0.07 -23.11 -3.97
N PHE A 383 -0.22 -21.82 -4.14
CA PHE A 383 -0.51 -20.88 -3.07
C PHE A 383 -1.72 -20.06 -3.44
N GLN A 384 -2.60 -19.82 -2.46
CA GLN A 384 -3.72 -18.91 -2.61
C GLN A 384 -3.34 -17.52 -2.12
N ASN A 385 -3.67 -16.50 -2.91
CA ASN A 385 -3.66 -15.10 -2.52
C ASN A 385 -4.94 -14.76 -1.76
N SER A 386 -6.12 -14.98 -2.34
CA SER A 386 -7.40 -14.77 -1.67
C SER A 386 -7.90 -16.03 -0.97
N THR A 387 -8.30 -15.89 0.29
CA THR A 387 -8.99 -16.93 1.06
C THR A 387 -10.50 -16.71 1.11
N THR A 388 -10.98 -15.58 0.59
CA THR A 388 -12.39 -15.18 0.61
C THR A 388 -13.04 -15.10 -0.77
N GLY A 389 -12.29 -15.41 -1.84
CA GLY A 389 -12.79 -15.38 -3.22
C GLY A 389 -12.92 -13.97 -3.77
N SER A 390 -11.95 -13.10 -3.49
CA SER A 390 -11.98 -11.67 -3.81
C SER A 390 -10.74 -11.21 -4.56
N VAL A 391 -10.94 -10.31 -5.53
CA VAL A 391 -9.84 -9.63 -6.24
C VAL A 391 -9.77 -8.20 -5.75
N ASN A 392 -8.65 -7.79 -5.16
CA ASN A 392 -8.52 -6.46 -4.57
C ASN A 392 -7.78 -5.50 -5.53
N ILE A 393 -8.49 -4.50 -6.04
CA ILE A 393 -7.94 -3.52 -6.97
C ILE A 393 -7.89 -2.14 -6.32
N VAL A 394 -6.73 -1.51 -6.27
CA VAL A 394 -6.61 -0.09 -5.96
C VAL A 394 -6.91 0.72 -7.21
N LYS A 395 -7.83 1.67 -7.12
CA LYS A 395 -8.21 2.59 -8.19
C LYS A 395 -7.77 4.02 -7.82
N PRO A 396 -6.74 4.55 -8.49
CA PRO A 396 -6.16 5.85 -8.16
C PRO A 396 -6.83 7.00 -8.92
N LYS A 397 -6.50 8.24 -8.52
CA LYS A 397 -6.73 9.50 -9.26
C LYS A 397 -8.17 9.71 -9.75
N MET A 398 -9.15 9.32 -8.93
CA MET A 398 -10.57 9.57 -9.17
C MET A 398 -10.95 10.95 -8.61
N HIS A 399 -11.79 11.70 -9.32
CA HIS A 399 -12.26 13.04 -8.92
C HIS A 399 -13.76 13.03 -8.59
N GLY A 400 -14.08 12.67 -7.34
CA GLY A 400 -15.43 12.74 -6.79
C GLY A 400 -16.29 11.50 -7.07
N PRO A 401 -17.52 11.49 -6.53
CA PRO A 401 -18.34 10.27 -6.43
C PRO A 401 -18.79 9.69 -7.77
N GLU A 402 -18.96 10.52 -8.79
CA GLU A 402 -19.37 10.06 -10.13
C GLU A 402 -18.30 9.18 -10.78
N GLU A 403 -17.02 9.49 -10.56
CA GLU A 403 -15.92 8.68 -11.09
C GLU A 403 -15.71 7.39 -10.31
N VAL A 404 -16.03 7.39 -9.01
CA VAL A 404 -16.07 6.16 -8.20
C VAL A 404 -17.23 5.26 -8.65
N ALA A 405 -18.39 5.82 -8.92
CA ALA A 405 -19.51 5.09 -9.50
C ALA A 405 -19.14 4.49 -10.87
N PHE A 406 -18.41 5.24 -11.71
CA PHE A 406 -17.92 4.73 -12.98
C PHE A 406 -16.92 3.58 -12.82
N ALA A 407 -16.00 3.65 -11.84
CA ALA A 407 -15.13 2.52 -11.53
C ALA A 407 -15.92 1.29 -11.04
N ASN A 408 -16.98 1.50 -10.26
CA ASN A 408 -17.90 0.45 -9.83
C ASN A 408 -18.64 -0.20 -11.02
N ASP A 409 -19.06 0.59 -12.01
CA ASP A 409 -19.66 0.13 -13.26
C ASP A 409 -18.67 -0.69 -14.11
N ILE A 410 -17.41 -0.25 -14.23
CA ILE A 410 -16.35 -1.01 -14.93
C ILE A 410 -16.20 -2.39 -14.27
N PHE A 411 -16.05 -2.44 -12.94
CA PHE A 411 -15.90 -3.71 -12.23
C PHE A 411 -17.14 -4.59 -12.35
N ALA A 412 -18.33 -3.99 -12.39
CA ALA A 412 -19.55 -4.72 -12.60
C ALA A 412 -19.59 -5.38 -14.00
N ALA A 413 -19.23 -4.64 -15.03
CA ALA A 413 -19.18 -5.15 -16.41
C ALA A 413 -18.12 -6.25 -16.58
N VAL A 414 -16.94 -6.10 -15.95
CA VAL A 414 -15.88 -7.10 -15.98
C VAL A 414 -16.31 -8.40 -15.29
N GLU A 415 -16.97 -8.31 -14.13
CA GLU A 415 -17.51 -9.50 -13.46
C GLU A 415 -18.53 -10.24 -14.33
N ASP A 416 -19.44 -9.51 -15.00
CA ASP A 416 -20.44 -10.10 -15.89
C ASP A 416 -19.77 -10.78 -17.09
N ALA A 417 -18.73 -10.16 -17.66
CA ALA A 417 -17.97 -10.73 -18.76
C ALA A 417 -17.23 -12.01 -18.37
N LEU A 418 -16.62 -12.03 -17.18
CA LEU A 418 -15.82 -13.16 -16.69
C LEU A 418 -16.66 -14.22 -15.94
N GLY A 419 -17.96 -14.00 -15.80
CA GLY A 419 -18.86 -14.92 -15.07
C GLY A 419 -18.58 -14.98 -13.57
N LEU A 420 -18.05 -13.91 -12.99
CA LEU A 420 -17.76 -13.81 -11.57
C LEU A 420 -19.00 -13.34 -10.79
N PRO A 421 -19.21 -13.80 -9.54
CA PRO A 421 -20.23 -13.23 -8.67
C PRO A 421 -20.09 -11.71 -8.55
N ARG A 422 -21.20 -10.99 -8.54
CA ARG A 422 -21.21 -9.54 -8.32
C ARG A 422 -20.49 -9.21 -7.01
N PHE A 423 -19.64 -8.18 -7.06
CA PHE A 423 -18.78 -7.74 -5.94
C PHE A 423 -17.63 -8.69 -5.62
N THR A 424 -17.23 -9.61 -6.51
CA THR A 424 -15.94 -10.32 -6.41
C THR A 424 -14.78 -9.34 -6.42
N VAL A 425 -14.82 -8.35 -7.30
CA VAL A 425 -13.80 -7.29 -7.44
C VAL A 425 -14.04 -6.22 -6.38
N LYS A 426 -13.09 -6.06 -5.48
CA LYS A 426 -13.08 -5.07 -4.41
C LYS A 426 -12.32 -3.82 -4.85
N MET A 427 -12.71 -2.68 -4.29
CA MET A 427 -12.14 -1.38 -4.64
C MET A 427 -11.40 -0.77 -3.46
N GLY A 428 -10.13 -0.49 -3.67
CA GLY A 428 -9.37 0.43 -2.87
C GLY A 428 -9.44 1.83 -3.47
N ILE A 429 -10.04 2.77 -2.76
CA ILE A 429 -10.25 4.15 -3.20
C ILE A 429 -9.07 4.99 -2.72
N MET A 430 -8.32 5.57 -3.65
CA MET A 430 -7.35 6.58 -3.27
C MET A 430 -8.05 7.92 -3.03
N ASP A 431 -7.93 8.45 -1.82
CA ASP A 431 -8.29 9.83 -1.49
C ASP A 431 -7.07 10.70 -1.74
N GLU A 432 -6.84 10.99 -3.01
CA GLU A 432 -5.63 11.69 -3.47
C GLU A 432 -5.91 12.84 -4.43
N GLU A 433 -7.19 13.19 -4.61
CA GLU A 433 -7.65 14.31 -5.42
C GLU A 433 -8.60 15.15 -4.58
N ARG A 434 -8.49 16.47 -4.63
CA ARG A 434 -9.23 17.43 -3.81
C ARG A 434 -10.74 17.24 -3.93
N ARG A 435 -11.23 16.97 -5.14
CA ARG A 435 -12.66 16.71 -5.39
C ARG A 435 -13.12 15.39 -4.76
N THR A 436 -12.26 14.39 -4.62
CA THR A 436 -12.57 13.18 -3.86
C THR A 436 -12.56 13.47 -2.37
N THR A 437 -11.53 14.15 -1.85
CA THR A 437 -11.44 14.50 -0.42
C THR A 437 -12.70 15.20 0.06
N VAL A 438 -13.09 16.32 -0.56
CA VAL A 438 -14.23 17.13 -0.08
C VAL A 438 -15.59 16.43 -0.27
N ASN A 439 -15.63 15.31 -1.01
CA ASN A 439 -16.83 14.52 -1.27
C ASN A 439 -16.66 13.04 -0.82
N LEU A 440 -15.71 12.75 0.07
CA LEU A 440 -15.25 11.38 0.35
C LEU A 440 -16.38 10.45 0.80
N LYS A 441 -17.31 10.94 1.64
CA LYS A 441 -18.47 10.16 2.11
C LYS A 441 -19.34 9.65 0.95
N GLU A 442 -19.57 10.49 -0.06
CA GLU A 442 -20.33 10.11 -1.25
C GLU A 442 -19.51 9.24 -2.22
N CYS A 443 -18.18 9.40 -2.24
CA CYS A 443 -17.28 8.51 -2.97
C CYS A 443 -17.36 7.08 -2.41
N ILE A 444 -17.30 6.94 -1.08
CA ILE A 444 -17.49 5.65 -0.41
C ILE A 444 -18.90 5.10 -0.69
N ARG A 445 -19.94 5.93 -0.67
CA ARG A 445 -21.32 5.51 -0.97
C ARG A 445 -21.45 4.90 -2.35
N ALA A 446 -20.79 5.48 -3.36
CA ALA A 446 -20.82 5.03 -4.73
C ALA A 446 -20.22 3.62 -4.94
N ALA A 447 -19.42 3.14 -3.99
CA ALA A 447 -18.81 1.80 -4.01
C ALA A 447 -18.96 1.07 -2.66
N LYS A 448 -20.03 1.32 -1.90
CA LYS A 448 -20.20 0.84 -0.52
C LYS A 448 -20.23 -0.69 -0.38
N GLU A 449 -20.53 -1.42 -1.46
CA GLU A 449 -20.50 -2.88 -1.53
C GLU A 449 -19.12 -3.45 -1.92
N ARG A 450 -18.20 -2.60 -2.39
CA ARG A 450 -16.86 -2.99 -2.89
C ARG A 450 -15.71 -2.44 -2.07
N VAL A 451 -15.91 -1.33 -1.37
CA VAL A 451 -14.86 -0.59 -0.69
C VAL A 451 -14.15 -1.49 0.33
N VAL A 452 -12.84 -1.65 0.16
CA VAL A 452 -11.95 -2.40 1.07
C VAL A 452 -10.81 -1.55 1.59
N PHE A 453 -10.69 -0.32 1.11
CA PHE A 453 -9.59 0.57 1.43
C PHE A 453 -9.93 2.01 1.05
N ILE A 454 -9.63 2.96 1.93
CA ILE A 454 -9.43 4.37 1.62
C ILE A 454 -8.01 4.77 2.04
N ASN A 455 -7.33 5.63 1.30
CA ASN A 455 -5.96 6.04 1.64
C ASN A 455 -5.64 7.46 1.25
N THR A 456 -4.93 8.14 2.14
CA THR A 456 -4.39 9.47 1.88
C THR A 456 -3.12 9.44 1.02
N GLY A 457 -3.30 9.51 -0.30
CA GLY A 457 -2.23 9.71 -1.30
C GLY A 457 -1.70 11.15 -1.29
N PHE A 458 -1.08 11.57 -0.18
CA PHE A 458 -0.80 13.00 0.08
C PHE A 458 0.07 13.71 -0.97
N LEU A 459 0.91 12.98 -1.72
CA LEU A 459 1.77 13.57 -2.76
C LEU A 459 0.95 14.04 -3.96
N ASP A 460 0.13 13.16 -4.53
CA ASP A 460 -0.81 13.51 -5.60
C ASP A 460 -1.82 14.55 -5.12
N ARG A 461 -2.35 14.37 -3.91
CA ARG A 461 -3.26 15.35 -3.31
C ARG A 461 -2.67 16.74 -3.20
N THR A 462 -1.37 16.85 -2.92
CA THR A 462 -0.65 18.12 -2.92
C THR A 462 -0.52 18.67 -4.34
N GLY A 463 -0.21 17.82 -5.33
CA GLY A 463 -0.20 18.20 -6.74
C GLY A 463 -1.54 18.76 -7.21
N ASP A 464 -2.65 18.11 -6.86
CA ASP A 464 -4.00 18.57 -7.20
C ASP A 464 -4.41 19.84 -6.42
N GLU A 465 -3.94 20.04 -5.18
CA GLU A 465 -4.16 21.31 -4.47
C GLU A 465 -3.50 22.49 -5.22
N LEU A 466 -2.26 22.28 -5.69
CA LEU A 466 -1.51 23.27 -6.48
C LEU A 466 -2.18 23.53 -7.84
N HIS A 467 -2.62 22.46 -8.52
CA HIS A 467 -3.27 22.57 -9.83
C HIS A 467 -4.63 23.24 -9.73
N THR A 468 -5.48 22.78 -8.82
CA THR A 468 -6.86 23.30 -8.65
C THR A 468 -6.85 24.80 -8.38
N SER A 469 -5.93 25.29 -7.55
CA SER A 469 -5.86 26.70 -7.14
C SER A 469 -4.69 27.46 -7.78
N MET A 470 -4.20 27.00 -8.96
CA MET A 470 -3.02 27.55 -9.64
C MET A 470 -3.08 29.07 -9.83
N LEU A 471 -4.25 29.59 -10.21
CA LEU A 471 -4.46 31.02 -10.47
C LEU A 471 -4.83 31.84 -9.22
N ALA A 472 -4.89 31.22 -8.03
CA ALA A 472 -5.21 31.91 -6.79
C ALA A 472 -4.04 32.75 -6.24
N GLY A 473 -2.79 32.36 -6.53
CA GLY A 473 -1.59 33.09 -6.17
C GLY A 473 -0.38 32.21 -5.85
N PRO A 474 0.75 32.81 -5.40
CA PRO A 474 1.94 32.06 -5.02
C PRO A 474 1.72 31.20 -3.77
N PHE A 475 1.99 29.90 -3.89
CA PHE A 475 1.91 28.95 -2.80
C PHE A 475 3.11 28.99 -1.88
N VAL A 476 2.95 28.47 -0.66
CA VAL A 476 4.06 28.23 0.25
C VAL A 476 5.09 27.23 -0.34
N PRO A 477 6.38 27.30 0.05
CA PRO A 477 7.40 26.33 -0.38
C PRO A 477 7.04 24.87 -0.08
N LYS A 478 7.56 23.91 -0.87
CA LYS A 478 7.26 22.48 -0.73
C LYS A 478 7.59 21.95 0.68
N SER A 479 8.68 22.43 1.27
CA SER A 479 9.16 22.03 2.60
C SER A 479 8.20 22.37 3.75
N VAL A 480 7.36 23.41 3.59
CA VAL A 480 6.40 23.85 4.62
C VAL A 480 4.95 23.40 4.31
N MET A 481 4.70 22.78 3.16
CA MET A 481 3.36 22.32 2.75
C MET A 481 2.74 21.34 3.77
N LYS A 482 3.56 20.47 4.37
CA LYS A 482 3.11 19.51 5.39
C LYS A 482 2.62 20.13 6.70
N GLN A 483 2.83 21.44 6.88
CA GLN A 483 2.43 22.18 8.08
C GLN A 483 1.16 23.01 7.86
N GLN A 484 0.60 22.99 6.64
CA GLN A 484 -0.55 23.81 6.29
C GLN A 484 -1.86 23.22 6.83
N THR A 485 -2.83 24.08 7.12
CA THR A 485 -4.12 23.70 7.71
C THR A 485 -4.83 22.59 6.92
N TRP A 486 -4.86 22.71 5.60
CA TRP A 486 -5.61 21.80 4.73
C TRP A 486 -5.14 20.35 4.84
N ILE A 487 -3.83 20.10 4.96
CA ILE A 487 -3.28 18.73 4.90
C ILE A 487 -3.56 17.98 6.20
N GLY A 488 -3.52 18.67 7.35
CA GLY A 488 -3.93 18.09 8.63
C GLY A 488 -5.42 17.75 8.64
N ALA A 489 -6.26 18.69 8.16
CA ALA A 489 -7.69 18.47 8.06
C ALA A 489 -8.03 17.34 7.09
N TYR A 490 -7.35 17.23 5.95
CA TYR A 490 -7.49 16.14 4.97
C TYR A 490 -7.15 14.77 5.60
N GLU A 491 -6.04 14.69 6.32
CA GLU A 491 -5.61 13.44 6.95
C GLU A 491 -6.58 12.97 8.04
N ASP A 492 -7.17 13.90 8.78
CA ASP A 492 -8.19 13.60 9.79
C ASP A 492 -9.55 13.29 9.16
N TRP A 493 -9.94 14.03 8.11
CA TRP A 493 -11.17 13.86 7.36
C TRP A 493 -11.29 12.45 6.77
N ASN A 494 -10.20 11.92 6.24
CA ASN A 494 -10.15 10.56 5.71
C ASN A 494 -10.48 9.51 6.79
N VAL A 495 -9.86 9.64 7.97
CA VAL A 495 -10.11 8.74 9.11
C VAL A 495 -11.54 8.89 9.62
N ASP A 496 -12.00 10.13 9.82
CA ASP A 496 -13.33 10.42 10.36
C ASP A 496 -14.42 9.86 9.45
N THR A 497 -14.31 10.12 8.14
CA THR A 497 -15.27 9.62 7.15
C THR A 497 -15.25 8.10 7.06
N GLY A 498 -14.06 7.47 7.14
CA GLY A 498 -13.94 6.01 7.13
C GLY A 498 -14.61 5.37 8.36
N LEU A 499 -14.46 5.98 9.54
CA LEU A 499 -15.10 5.50 10.76
C LEU A 499 -16.62 5.74 10.74
N GLU A 500 -17.06 6.90 10.26
CA GLU A 500 -18.47 7.25 10.10
C GLU A 500 -19.21 6.29 9.16
N THR A 501 -18.53 5.81 8.12
CA THR A 501 -19.08 4.88 7.12
C THR A 501 -18.84 3.40 7.44
N ASP A 502 -18.47 3.08 8.69
CA ASP A 502 -18.33 1.72 9.23
C ASP A 502 -17.26 0.86 8.51
N LEU A 503 -16.15 1.50 8.08
CA LEU A 503 -15.02 0.80 7.45
C LEU A 503 -14.18 -0.01 8.45
N SER A 504 -14.14 0.38 9.73
CA SER A 504 -13.44 -0.40 10.76
C SER A 504 -14.01 -1.81 10.85
N GLY A 505 -13.15 -2.83 10.85
CA GLY A 505 -13.57 -4.24 10.82
C GLY A 505 -13.96 -4.77 9.43
N ARG A 506 -13.96 -3.93 8.39
CA ARG A 506 -14.35 -4.29 7.00
C ARG A 506 -13.35 -3.90 5.94
N ALA A 507 -12.61 -2.81 6.15
CA ALA A 507 -11.76 -2.18 5.17
C ALA A 507 -10.56 -1.53 5.88
N GLN A 508 -9.57 -1.15 5.07
CA GLN A 508 -8.42 -0.38 5.53
C GLN A 508 -8.71 1.13 5.49
N ILE A 509 -8.29 1.83 6.55
CA ILE A 509 -8.09 3.29 6.58
C ILE A 509 -6.58 3.50 6.56
N GLY A 510 -6.08 3.95 5.42
CA GLY A 510 -4.66 3.99 5.10
C GLY A 510 -4.05 5.38 5.10
N LYS A 511 -2.74 5.45 5.34
CA LYS A 511 -1.94 6.68 5.19
C LYS A 511 -0.74 6.51 4.27
N GLY A 512 -0.21 7.63 3.80
CA GLY A 512 0.80 7.70 2.76
C GLY A 512 2.19 7.12 3.07
N MET A 513 3.00 7.14 2.00
CA MET A 513 4.33 6.55 1.90
C MET A 513 5.36 7.22 2.83
N TRP A 514 6.35 6.46 3.28
CA TRP A 514 7.61 7.02 3.78
C TRP A 514 8.59 7.25 2.61
N PRO A 515 8.87 8.50 2.20
CA PRO A 515 9.55 8.78 0.93
C PRO A 515 11.08 8.84 1.02
N ILE A 516 11.67 8.74 2.21
CA ILE A 516 13.13 8.84 2.43
C ILE A 516 13.72 7.47 2.87
N PRO A 517 13.86 6.50 1.95
CA PRO A 517 14.05 5.08 2.27
C PRO A 517 15.34 4.72 3.03
N ASP A 518 16.34 5.61 3.07
CA ASP A 518 17.59 5.39 3.81
C ASP A 518 17.49 5.85 5.28
N GLU A 519 16.54 6.74 5.61
CA GLU A 519 16.36 7.35 6.93
C GLU A 519 15.43 6.54 7.85
N MET A 520 15.70 5.24 7.98
CA MET A 520 14.86 4.35 8.79
C MET A 520 14.86 4.68 10.29
N GLY A 521 15.90 5.35 10.81
CA GLY A 521 15.89 5.86 12.19
C GLY A 521 14.80 6.89 12.40
N GLN A 522 14.72 7.89 11.51
CA GLN A 522 13.65 8.89 11.53
C GLN A 522 12.27 8.26 11.30
N MET A 523 12.19 7.23 10.46
CA MET A 523 10.93 6.50 10.24
C MET A 523 10.39 5.91 11.55
N MET A 524 11.27 5.31 12.37
CA MET A 524 10.89 4.73 13.66
C MET A 524 10.41 5.79 14.66
N GLU A 525 10.92 7.01 14.59
CA GLU A 525 10.48 8.10 15.46
C GLU A 525 9.14 8.70 15.00
N GLN A 526 8.98 8.90 13.69
CA GLN A 526 7.91 9.74 13.14
C GLN A 526 6.70 8.93 12.68
N LYS A 527 6.91 7.77 12.04
CA LYS A 527 5.82 7.04 11.37
C LYS A 527 4.87 6.36 12.35
N ILE A 528 5.21 6.27 13.65
CA ILE A 528 4.27 5.86 14.71
C ILE A 528 3.04 6.78 14.80
N ALA A 529 3.12 8.02 14.29
CA ALA A 529 1.99 8.92 14.20
C ALA A 529 0.83 8.33 13.36
N HIS A 530 1.13 7.51 12.34
CA HIS A 530 0.10 6.92 11.49
C HIS A 530 -0.83 5.96 12.25
N PRO A 531 -0.34 4.90 12.94
CA PRO A 531 -1.23 4.07 13.75
C PRO A 531 -1.87 4.85 14.91
N LYS A 532 -1.19 5.82 15.52
CA LYS A 532 -1.78 6.69 16.56
C LYS A 532 -2.94 7.56 16.07
N SER A 533 -3.00 7.83 14.77
CA SER A 533 -4.11 8.54 14.13
C SER A 533 -5.27 7.62 13.70
N GLY A 534 -5.23 6.32 14.04
CA GLY A 534 -6.28 5.37 13.71
C GLY A 534 -6.13 4.68 12.35
N ALA A 535 -5.01 4.86 11.65
CA ALA A 535 -4.76 4.19 10.39
C ALA A 535 -4.34 2.73 10.61
N ASN A 536 -5.16 1.76 10.19
CA ASN A 536 -4.80 0.33 10.31
C ASN A 536 -3.80 -0.11 9.23
N THR A 537 -3.47 0.76 8.28
CA THR A 537 -2.34 0.54 7.38
C THR A 537 -1.64 1.84 7.02
N ALA A 538 -0.37 1.74 6.63
CA ALA A 538 0.38 2.84 6.07
C ALA A 538 1.45 2.32 5.10
N TRP A 539 1.74 3.12 4.08
CA TRP A 539 2.65 2.73 3.02
C TRP A 539 4.11 2.79 3.42
N VAL A 540 4.86 1.75 3.03
CA VAL A 540 6.31 1.62 3.23
C VAL A 540 7.01 1.27 1.91
N PRO A 541 8.26 1.72 1.68
CA PRO A 541 8.92 1.60 0.38
C PRO A 541 9.69 0.29 0.17
N SER A 542 9.84 -0.54 1.21
CA SER A 542 10.65 -1.76 1.12
C SER A 542 10.23 -2.82 2.15
N PRO A 543 10.59 -4.10 1.92
CA PRO A 543 10.42 -5.15 2.93
C PRO A 543 11.07 -4.81 4.27
N THR A 544 12.27 -4.21 4.26
CA THR A 544 12.98 -3.77 5.47
C THR A 544 12.19 -2.71 6.24
N ALA A 545 11.64 -1.73 5.53
CA ALA A 545 10.80 -0.70 6.14
C ALA A 545 9.49 -1.31 6.70
N ALA A 546 8.92 -2.32 6.03
CA ALA A 546 7.76 -3.05 6.55
C ALA A 546 8.08 -3.75 7.88
N THR A 547 9.21 -4.47 7.97
CA THR A 547 9.65 -5.13 9.21
C THR A 547 9.77 -4.15 10.37
N LEU A 548 10.42 -3.02 10.14
CA LEU A 548 10.60 -1.99 11.16
C LEU A 548 9.26 -1.34 11.54
N HIS A 549 8.45 -0.98 10.55
CA HIS A 549 7.18 -0.32 10.80
C HIS A 549 6.17 -1.21 11.52
N ALA A 550 6.23 -2.54 11.35
CA ALA A 550 5.40 -3.49 12.07
C ALA A 550 5.52 -3.35 13.60
N MET A 551 6.69 -2.92 14.11
CA MET A 551 6.88 -2.65 15.53
C MET A 551 5.93 -1.58 16.08
N HIS A 552 5.61 -0.55 15.28
CA HIS A 552 4.64 0.49 15.70
C HIS A 552 3.25 -0.09 15.95
N TYR A 553 2.84 -1.10 15.18
CA TYR A 553 1.53 -1.73 15.32
C TYR A 553 1.47 -2.71 16.52
N HIS A 554 2.62 -3.17 17.02
CA HIS A 554 2.69 -3.84 18.32
C HIS A 554 2.65 -2.86 19.49
N GLN A 555 3.13 -1.64 19.31
CA GLN A 555 3.09 -0.58 20.33
C GLN A 555 1.72 0.12 20.41
N VAL A 556 0.96 0.13 19.32
CA VAL A 556 -0.32 0.83 19.22
C VAL A 556 -1.41 -0.15 18.82
N ASP A 557 -2.40 -0.36 19.69
CA ASP A 557 -3.64 -1.04 19.33
C ASP A 557 -4.52 -0.08 18.51
N VAL A 558 -4.42 -0.20 17.19
CA VAL A 558 -5.11 0.72 16.27
C VAL A 558 -6.63 0.63 16.38
N PHE A 559 -7.19 -0.56 16.63
CA PHE A 559 -8.64 -0.69 16.74
C PHE A 559 -9.14 -0.02 18.02
N ALA A 560 -8.41 -0.14 19.13
CA ALA A 560 -8.71 0.63 20.35
C ALA A 560 -8.60 2.14 20.12
N VAL A 561 -7.61 2.61 19.35
CA VAL A 561 -7.49 4.02 18.96
C VAL A 561 -8.71 4.46 18.14
N GLN A 562 -9.11 3.68 17.13
CA GLN A 562 -10.27 4.00 16.28
C GLN A 562 -11.57 4.14 17.09
N GLU A 563 -11.81 3.30 18.10
CA GLU A 563 -12.99 3.44 18.97
C GLU A 563 -13.02 4.79 19.71
N GLY A 564 -11.86 5.28 20.16
CA GLY A 564 -11.75 6.61 20.75
C GLY A 564 -12.03 7.73 19.74
N LEU A 565 -11.54 7.59 18.51
CA LEU A 565 -11.67 8.59 17.46
C LEU A 565 -13.11 8.76 16.96
N LYS A 566 -13.98 7.73 17.04
CA LYS A 566 -15.41 7.83 16.64
C LYS A 566 -16.18 8.97 17.33
N THR A 567 -15.71 9.43 18.49
CA THR A 567 -16.36 10.50 19.26
C THR A 567 -15.71 11.88 19.09
N ARG A 568 -14.60 11.98 18.34
CA ARG A 568 -13.93 13.27 18.14
C ARG A 568 -14.76 14.14 17.20
N LYS A 569 -14.51 15.45 17.25
CA LYS A 569 -15.11 16.39 16.29
C LYS A 569 -14.56 16.06 14.90
N HIS A 570 -15.47 15.81 13.95
CA HIS A 570 -15.12 15.60 12.55
C HIS A 570 -14.31 16.79 12.01
N ALA A 571 -13.27 16.50 11.23
CA ALA A 571 -12.49 17.52 10.53
C ALA A 571 -13.39 18.46 9.71
N SER A 572 -13.02 19.74 9.61
CA SER A 572 -13.82 20.73 8.90
C SER A 572 -13.48 20.76 7.41
N VAL A 573 -14.51 20.74 6.55
CA VAL A 573 -14.32 20.99 5.12
C VAL A 573 -13.78 22.40 4.86
N ASP A 574 -14.07 23.37 5.73
CA ASP A 574 -13.55 24.74 5.58
C ASP A 574 -12.03 24.80 5.78
N ASP A 575 -11.50 23.94 6.67
CA ASP A 575 -10.06 23.81 6.88
C ASP A 575 -9.39 23.17 5.65
N ILE A 576 -10.04 22.16 5.04
CA ILE A 576 -9.59 21.55 3.77
C ILE A 576 -9.62 22.56 2.61
N LEU A 577 -10.62 23.45 2.59
CA LEU A 577 -10.77 24.49 1.56
C LEU A 577 -9.82 25.68 1.76
N THR A 578 -9.01 25.69 2.83
CA THR A 578 -8.02 26.75 3.08
C THR A 578 -6.82 26.60 2.14
N ILE A 579 -6.81 27.41 1.07
CA ILE A 579 -5.77 27.37 0.04
C ILE A 579 -4.42 27.84 0.63
N PRO A 580 -3.33 27.04 0.54
CA PRO A 580 -2.03 27.32 1.18
C PRO A 580 -1.19 28.36 0.43
N LEU A 581 -1.72 29.58 0.29
CA LEU A 581 -1.06 30.71 -0.35
C LEU A 581 -0.12 31.44 0.63
N MET A 582 0.97 32.01 0.11
CA MET A 582 1.76 32.98 0.85
C MET A 582 0.98 34.29 0.99
N ASP A 583 1.00 34.87 2.20
CA ASP A 583 0.57 36.25 2.40
C ASP A 583 1.63 37.26 1.91
N ASP A 584 1.30 38.55 1.90
CA ASP A 584 2.20 39.58 1.38
C ASP A 584 3.46 39.74 2.22
N ALA A 585 3.39 39.46 3.52
CA ALA A 585 4.56 39.51 4.41
C ALA A 585 5.52 38.35 4.10
N ALA A 586 5.00 37.14 3.91
CA ALA A 586 5.76 35.95 3.53
C ALA A 586 6.41 36.14 2.16
N LYS A 587 5.69 36.68 1.17
CA LYS A 587 6.26 37.02 -0.14
C LYS A 587 7.41 38.03 -0.02
N ALA A 588 7.23 39.10 0.75
CA ALA A 588 8.24 40.13 0.94
C ALA A 588 9.47 39.64 1.74
N ALA A 589 9.31 38.60 2.55
CA ALA A 589 10.37 37.99 3.35
C ALA A 589 11.25 37.01 2.57
N LEU A 590 10.84 36.56 1.37
CA LEU A 590 11.62 35.62 0.56
C LEU A 590 12.94 36.26 0.11
N THR A 591 14.06 35.61 0.48
CA THR A 591 15.38 35.99 -0.03
C THR A 591 15.64 35.33 -1.37
N ALA A 592 16.55 35.91 -2.16
CA ALA A 592 16.99 35.33 -3.43
C ALA A 592 17.58 33.91 -3.24
N GLU A 593 18.26 33.66 -2.12
CA GLU A 593 18.83 32.35 -1.78
C GLU A 593 17.76 31.31 -1.48
N GLN A 594 16.70 31.68 -0.75
CA GLN A 594 15.56 30.79 -0.48
C GLN A 594 14.83 30.42 -1.77
N ILE A 595 14.60 31.40 -2.65
CA ILE A 595 13.99 31.17 -3.97
C ILE A 595 14.86 30.21 -4.80
N GLN A 596 16.16 30.48 -4.88
CA GLN A 596 17.10 29.64 -5.63
C GLN A 596 17.13 28.20 -5.09
N THR A 597 17.20 28.04 -3.77
CA THR A 597 17.23 26.72 -3.12
C THR A 597 15.95 25.91 -3.40
N GLU A 598 14.78 26.54 -3.29
CA GLU A 598 13.51 25.87 -3.58
C GLU A 598 13.42 25.47 -5.05
N VAL A 599 13.84 26.34 -5.97
CA VAL A 599 13.86 26.03 -7.41
C VAL A 599 14.83 24.88 -7.71
N ASP A 600 16.07 24.94 -7.22
CA ASP A 600 17.10 23.93 -7.48
C ASP A 600 16.70 22.56 -6.96
N ASN A 601 16.17 22.48 -5.73
CA ASN A 601 15.69 21.22 -5.15
C ASN A 601 14.55 20.60 -5.99
N ASN A 602 13.60 21.41 -6.46
CA ASN A 602 12.52 20.91 -7.32
C ASN A 602 13.04 20.49 -8.70
N CYS A 603 13.95 21.26 -9.30
CA CYS A 603 14.58 20.90 -10.57
C CYS A 603 15.43 19.63 -10.47
N GLN A 604 16.20 19.45 -9.38
CA GLN A 604 17.00 18.25 -9.13
C GLN A 604 16.12 17.00 -9.01
N GLY A 605 15.05 17.09 -8.21
CA GLY A 605 14.08 16.00 -8.07
C GLY A 605 13.42 15.64 -9.41
N LEU A 606 12.94 16.64 -10.14
CA LEU A 606 12.27 16.46 -11.44
C LEU A 606 13.22 15.85 -12.49
N LEU A 607 14.39 16.45 -12.69
CA LEU A 607 15.35 15.98 -13.71
C LEU A 607 15.91 14.60 -13.36
N GLY A 608 16.24 14.35 -12.09
CA GLY A 608 16.76 13.08 -11.61
C GLY A 608 15.77 11.92 -11.76
N TYR A 609 14.47 12.18 -11.62
CA TYR A 609 13.42 11.21 -11.88
C TYR A 609 13.17 11.03 -13.39
N VAL A 610 12.89 12.12 -14.11
CA VAL A 610 12.45 12.09 -15.51
C VAL A 610 13.50 11.46 -16.42
N VAL A 611 14.79 11.72 -16.21
CA VAL A 611 15.85 11.11 -17.04
C VAL A 611 15.85 9.59 -16.95
N ARG A 612 15.56 9.01 -15.77
CA ARG A 612 15.49 7.56 -15.59
C ARG A 612 14.20 6.96 -16.12
N TRP A 613 13.11 7.72 -16.04
CA TRP A 613 11.83 7.33 -16.62
C TRP A 613 11.92 7.26 -18.15
N VAL A 614 12.39 8.34 -18.79
CA VAL A 614 12.47 8.47 -20.25
C VAL A 614 13.55 7.59 -20.85
N ASP A 615 14.79 7.62 -20.32
CA ASP A 615 15.91 6.95 -20.97
C ASP A 615 16.00 5.45 -20.63
N ALA A 616 15.40 5.02 -19.51
CA ALA A 616 15.56 3.66 -18.98
C ALA A 616 14.26 2.95 -18.58
N GLY A 617 13.08 3.58 -18.73
CA GLY A 617 11.79 2.98 -18.37
C GLY A 617 11.64 2.68 -16.88
N ILE A 618 12.33 3.44 -16.00
CA ILE A 618 12.31 3.20 -14.55
C ILE A 618 11.35 4.18 -13.87
N GLY A 619 10.14 3.71 -13.58
CA GLY A 619 9.07 4.47 -12.91
C GLY A 619 9.25 4.73 -11.41
N CYS A 620 10.27 4.18 -10.76
CA CYS A 620 10.55 4.45 -9.35
C CYS A 620 12.05 4.50 -9.09
N SER A 621 12.54 5.66 -8.65
CA SER A 621 13.95 5.92 -8.48
C SER A 621 14.21 6.64 -7.16
N LYS A 622 15.26 6.22 -6.45
CA LYS A 622 15.84 7.02 -5.38
C LYS A 622 16.65 8.15 -6.01
N VAL A 623 16.23 9.39 -5.79
CA VAL A 623 16.90 10.61 -6.26
C VAL A 623 17.42 11.35 -5.03
N PRO A 624 18.74 11.59 -4.91
CA PRO A 624 19.28 12.47 -3.87
C PRO A 624 18.67 13.86 -4.00
N ASP A 625 18.32 14.48 -2.88
CA ASP A 625 17.82 15.85 -2.80
C ASP A 625 18.92 16.91 -2.92
#